data_AF-A0A9X0W8D6-F1
#
_entry.id   AF-A0A9X0W8D6-F1
#
_cell.length_a   1.000
_cell.length_b   1.000
_cell.length_c   1.000
_cell.angle_alpha   90.00
_cell.angle_beta   90.00
_cell.angle_gamma   90.00
#
_symmetry.space_group_name_H-M   'P 1'
#
loop_
_entity.id
_entity.type
_entity.pdbx_description
1 polymer ?
#
loop_
_entity_poly.entity_id
_entity_poly.type
_entity_poly.pdbx_seq_one_letter_code
_entity_poly.pdbx_strand_id
1 'polypeptide(L)'
;MLEPQPDPHPRSLSVVIPLYQERDNIEPLLARIHQGLQIYLHPWELILVDDGSRDGTAQALFEQTARYGTHVRVIGFRRNFGQTAAMQAGFDAARGALIATLDGDLQNDPAEIPRLIDELLARDLDLLQGWRRDRQDALLLRKIPSRLANGLIARVTGVHLHDYGCSLKVYRSEVIKEIRLFGEMHRFIPVWVAGVTAPERIGETEVGHRARELGQSKYGISRTFRVLLDLLVAFFFLRFGARPGHFFGGIGLSFGLLGGLMMSWLAWVKFGLGTDIGDRPLFFVAILLLVASIQFLTTGVLAEIMTRTLFASGERTHHCISRQTDPEASDWKLEQRSHASAENAGRHEASRDHAAWSVASRDGLGHEQADRGQAIEPNANREEPG
;
A
#
# COMPACT_ATOMS: atom_id res chain seq x y z
N MET A 1 -1.44 18.95 -19.15
CA MET A 1 -1.52 17.78 -18.26
C MET A 1 -1.64 16.57 -19.15
N LEU A 2 -0.60 15.72 -19.20
CA LEU A 2 -0.69 14.45 -19.92
C LEU A 2 -1.56 13.54 -19.07
N GLU A 3 -2.66 13.03 -19.62
CA GLU A 3 -3.43 11.96 -19.00
C GLU A 3 -2.48 10.78 -18.71
N PRO A 4 -2.58 10.13 -17.54
CA PRO A 4 -1.81 8.93 -17.27
C PRO A 4 -2.22 7.88 -18.28
N GLN A 5 -1.33 7.59 -19.24
CA GLN A 5 -1.51 6.47 -20.16
C GLN A 5 -1.64 5.20 -19.31
N PRO A 6 -2.70 4.39 -19.49
CA PRO A 6 -2.83 3.14 -18.74
C PRO A 6 -1.59 2.28 -19.00
N ASP A 7 -1.00 1.77 -17.92
CA ASP A 7 0.15 0.88 -17.98
C ASP A 7 -0.17 -0.28 -18.94
N PRO A 8 0.66 -0.58 -19.96
CA PRO A 8 0.44 -1.67 -20.91
C PRO A 8 0.27 -3.04 -20.22
N HIS A 9 0.61 -3.15 -18.93
CA HIS A 9 0.37 -4.31 -18.10
C HIS A 9 -0.46 -3.95 -16.85
N PRO A 10 -1.80 -4.08 -16.87
CA PRO A 10 -2.65 -3.73 -15.71
C PRO A 10 -2.43 -4.63 -14.48
N ARG A 11 -1.62 -5.67 -14.63
CA ARG A 11 -1.18 -6.60 -13.59
C ARG A 11 0.35 -6.62 -13.46
N SER A 12 1.06 -5.55 -13.85
CA SER A 12 2.48 -5.44 -13.50
C SER A 12 2.63 -5.24 -11.99
N LEU A 13 3.63 -5.87 -11.38
CA LEU A 13 3.79 -5.90 -9.92
C LEU A 13 5.16 -5.37 -9.49
N SER A 14 5.18 -4.40 -8.57
CA SER A 14 6.39 -4.04 -7.82
C SER A 14 6.28 -4.58 -6.38
N VAL A 15 7.20 -5.45 -5.97
CA VAL A 15 7.31 -5.90 -4.59
C VAL A 15 8.31 -5.01 -3.85
N VAL A 16 7.88 -4.29 -2.83
CA VAL A 16 8.70 -3.34 -2.05
C VAL A 16 9.02 -3.91 -0.68
N ILE A 17 10.30 -3.98 -0.32
CA ILE A 17 10.76 -4.54 0.95
C ILE A 17 11.75 -3.59 1.62
N PRO A 18 11.38 -2.95 2.74
CA PRO A 18 12.33 -2.22 3.58
C PRO A 18 13.17 -3.19 4.42
N LEU A 19 14.46 -2.92 4.52
CA LEU A 19 15.45 -3.77 5.20
C LEU A 19 16.36 -2.94 6.10
N TYR A 20 16.67 -3.46 7.29
CA TYR A 20 17.64 -2.85 8.20
C TYR A 20 18.28 -3.89 9.11
N GLN A 21 19.59 -4.11 8.96
CA GLN A 21 20.35 -5.13 9.68
C GLN A 21 19.75 -6.54 9.54
N GLU A 22 19.52 -6.96 8.29
CA GLU A 22 18.85 -8.22 7.93
C GLU A 22 19.77 -9.11 7.07
N ARG A 23 21.10 -9.00 7.22
CA ARG A 23 22.09 -9.70 6.38
C ARG A 23 21.79 -11.18 6.19
N ASP A 24 21.53 -11.89 7.30
CA ASP A 24 21.34 -13.36 7.28
C ASP A 24 19.99 -13.76 6.65
N ASN A 25 19.03 -12.84 6.56
CA ASN A 25 17.72 -13.09 5.99
C ASN A 25 17.66 -12.85 4.49
N ILE A 26 18.65 -12.18 3.88
CA ILE A 26 18.61 -11.79 2.46
C ILE A 26 18.49 -12.98 1.52
N GLU A 27 19.35 -13.99 1.63
CA GLU A 27 19.31 -15.15 0.73
C GLU A 27 18.01 -15.97 0.89
N PRO A 28 17.58 -16.37 2.11
CA PRO A 28 16.30 -17.05 2.29
C PRO A 28 15.09 -16.24 1.79
N LEU A 29 15.12 -14.92 1.98
CA LEU A 29 14.04 -14.02 1.57
C LEU A 29 13.89 -14.02 0.05
N LEU A 30 14.99 -13.82 -0.68
CA LEU A 30 14.95 -13.77 -2.13
C LEU A 30 14.55 -15.14 -2.71
N ALA A 31 15.05 -16.24 -2.15
CA ALA A 31 14.64 -17.58 -2.56
C ALA A 31 13.12 -17.79 -2.39
N ARG A 32 12.56 -17.42 -1.24
CA ARG A 32 11.10 -17.56 -0.97
C ARG A 32 10.26 -16.67 -1.87
N ILE A 33 10.68 -15.42 -2.13
CA ILE A 33 9.95 -14.52 -3.04
C ILE A 33 9.95 -15.10 -4.45
N HIS A 34 11.11 -15.54 -4.93
CA HIS A 34 11.21 -16.11 -6.27
C HIS A 34 10.38 -17.38 -6.40
N GLN A 35 10.35 -18.23 -5.36
CA GLN A 35 9.51 -19.42 -5.31
C GLN A 35 8.01 -19.09 -5.26
N GLY A 36 7.60 -18.15 -4.38
CA GLY A 36 6.21 -17.76 -4.21
C GLY A 36 5.59 -17.08 -5.44
N LEU A 37 6.43 -16.41 -6.24
CA LEU A 37 6.02 -15.75 -7.48
C LEU A 37 6.24 -16.62 -8.74
N GLN A 38 6.60 -17.91 -8.61
CA GLN A 38 6.72 -18.85 -9.76
C GLN A 38 5.40 -19.18 -10.47
N ILE A 39 4.29 -18.71 -9.91
CA ILE A 39 2.97 -18.89 -10.52
C ILE A 39 2.42 -17.55 -11.03
N TYR A 40 3.18 -16.48 -10.89
CA TYR A 40 2.77 -15.14 -11.27
C TYR A 40 3.18 -14.85 -12.71
N LEU A 41 2.20 -14.99 -13.61
CA LEU A 41 2.43 -14.95 -15.06
C LEU A 41 2.57 -13.53 -15.65
N HIS A 42 2.58 -12.50 -14.82
CA HIS A 42 2.67 -11.10 -15.25
C HIS A 42 4.03 -10.49 -14.90
N PRO A 43 4.45 -9.41 -15.61
CA PRO A 43 5.68 -8.70 -15.31
C PRO A 43 5.78 -8.30 -13.83
N TRP A 44 6.90 -8.64 -13.19
CA TRP A 44 7.16 -8.16 -11.83
C TRP A 44 8.60 -7.72 -11.60
N GLU A 45 8.78 -6.82 -10.65
CA GLU A 45 10.07 -6.34 -10.15
C GLU A 45 10.12 -6.42 -8.62
N LEU A 46 11.33 -6.48 -8.07
CA LEU A 46 11.60 -6.50 -6.64
C LEU A 46 12.44 -5.28 -6.27
N ILE A 47 11.97 -4.48 -5.32
CA ILE A 47 12.62 -3.27 -4.85
C ILE A 47 13.00 -3.45 -3.38
N LEU A 48 14.29 -3.63 -3.15
CA LEU A 48 14.88 -3.85 -1.84
C LEU A 48 15.47 -2.52 -1.35
N VAL A 49 14.96 -1.99 -0.24
CA VAL A 49 15.39 -0.69 0.29
C VAL A 49 16.16 -0.89 1.58
N ASP A 50 17.49 -0.77 1.51
CA ASP A 50 18.37 -0.82 2.68
C ASP A 50 18.39 0.54 3.40
N ASP A 51 17.87 0.56 4.64
CA ASP A 51 17.79 1.73 5.51
C ASP A 51 19.13 2.02 6.21
N GLY A 52 20.22 2.03 5.43
CA GLY A 52 21.57 2.37 5.87
C GLY A 52 22.16 1.37 6.86
N SER A 53 22.09 0.08 6.54
CA SER A 53 22.61 -1.00 7.39
C SER A 53 24.13 -0.96 7.53
N ARG A 54 24.65 -1.51 8.64
CA ARG A 54 26.09 -1.54 8.96
C ARG A 54 26.68 -2.95 9.10
N ASP A 55 25.84 -3.97 9.00
CA ASP A 55 26.17 -5.39 9.22
C ASP A 55 26.59 -6.12 7.93
N GLY A 56 26.58 -5.43 6.80
CA GLY A 56 26.82 -6.01 5.47
C GLY A 56 25.55 -6.31 4.67
N THR A 57 24.35 -5.98 5.18
CA THR A 57 23.07 -6.17 4.44
C THR A 57 23.12 -5.59 3.03
N ALA A 58 23.58 -4.34 2.89
CA ALA A 58 23.70 -3.69 1.57
C ALA A 58 24.57 -4.49 0.60
N GLN A 59 25.72 -5.01 1.06
CA GLN A 59 26.62 -5.81 0.21
C GLN A 59 25.93 -7.11 -0.21
N ALA A 60 25.32 -7.83 0.73
CA ALA A 60 24.59 -9.06 0.43
C ALA A 60 23.48 -8.83 -0.61
N LEU A 61 22.77 -7.71 -0.53
CA LEU A 61 21.75 -7.33 -1.50
C LEU A 61 22.31 -7.18 -2.92
N PHE A 62 23.42 -6.45 -3.09
CA PHE A 62 24.06 -6.28 -4.41
C PHE A 62 24.66 -7.58 -4.96
N GLU A 63 25.10 -8.50 -4.10
CA GLU A 63 25.55 -9.82 -4.53
C GLU A 63 24.38 -10.66 -5.07
N GLN A 64 23.21 -10.57 -4.43
CA GLN A 64 22.03 -11.31 -4.90
C GLN A 64 21.37 -10.71 -6.15
N THR A 65 21.46 -9.39 -6.39
CA THR A 65 20.94 -8.81 -7.65
C THR A 65 21.63 -9.42 -8.86
N ALA A 66 22.95 -9.64 -8.79
CA ALA A 66 23.71 -10.29 -9.85
C ALA A 66 23.27 -11.75 -10.09
N ARG A 67 22.81 -12.45 -9.03
CA ARG A 67 22.37 -13.84 -9.10
C ARG A 67 20.98 -14.00 -9.71
N TYR A 68 20.04 -13.15 -9.32
CA TYR A 68 18.63 -13.31 -9.67
C TYR A 68 18.21 -12.55 -10.94
N GLY A 69 18.91 -11.46 -11.28
CA GLY A 69 18.68 -10.69 -12.50
C GLY A 69 18.33 -9.22 -12.25
N THR A 70 18.15 -8.50 -13.35
CA THR A 70 17.95 -7.04 -13.38
C THR A 70 16.58 -6.57 -12.89
N HIS A 71 15.63 -7.50 -12.68
CA HIS A 71 14.34 -7.22 -12.05
C HIS A 71 14.45 -7.01 -10.54
N VAL A 72 15.59 -7.35 -9.93
CA VAL A 72 15.91 -7.05 -8.53
C VAL A 72 16.67 -5.73 -8.45
N ARG A 73 16.04 -4.72 -7.87
CA ARG A 73 16.55 -3.36 -7.71
C ARG A 73 16.83 -3.09 -6.24
N VAL A 74 17.95 -2.41 -5.97
CA VAL A 74 18.38 -2.09 -4.61
C VAL A 74 18.53 -0.59 -4.47
N ILE A 75 17.96 -0.04 -3.39
CA ILE A 75 18.10 1.36 -2.97
C ILE A 75 18.75 1.36 -1.60
N GLY A 76 19.98 1.87 -1.50
CA GLY A 76 20.72 1.96 -0.23
C GLY A 76 20.78 3.38 0.29
N PHE A 77 20.33 3.61 1.52
CA PHE A 77 20.44 4.91 2.18
C PHE A 77 21.83 5.15 2.79
N ARG A 78 22.18 6.43 2.97
CA ARG A 78 23.46 6.83 3.60
C ARG A 78 23.55 6.53 5.09
N ARG A 79 22.39 6.48 5.77
CA ARG A 79 22.24 6.19 7.21
C ARG A 79 20.81 5.71 7.45
N ASN A 80 20.51 5.29 8.67
CA ASN A 80 19.15 4.97 9.08
C ASN A 80 18.26 6.23 9.11
N PHE A 81 17.14 6.17 8.37
CA PHE A 81 16.06 7.15 8.31
C PHE A 81 14.71 6.57 8.77
N GLY A 82 14.62 5.24 8.95
CA GLY A 82 13.45 4.53 9.46
C GLY A 82 12.61 3.86 8.37
N GLN A 83 11.78 2.91 8.78
CA GLN A 83 10.96 2.07 7.88
C GLN A 83 10.04 2.90 6.96
N THR A 84 9.44 3.99 7.46
CA THR A 84 8.58 4.86 6.65
C THR A 84 9.33 5.46 5.47
N ALA A 85 10.56 5.93 5.70
CA ALA A 85 11.37 6.53 4.65
C ALA A 85 11.79 5.49 3.61
N ALA A 86 12.13 4.28 4.07
CA ALA A 86 12.45 3.15 3.20
C ALA A 86 11.25 2.72 2.33
N MET A 87 10.06 2.62 2.93
CA MET A 87 8.82 2.33 2.19
C MET A 87 8.50 3.42 1.17
N GLN A 88 8.60 4.70 1.55
CA GLN A 88 8.35 5.82 0.63
C GLN A 88 9.30 5.77 -0.58
N ALA A 89 10.59 5.56 -0.37
CA ALA A 89 11.55 5.44 -1.46
C ALA A 89 11.25 4.25 -2.38
N GLY A 90 10.78 3.14 -1.80
CA GLY A 90 10.32 1.98 -2.56
C GLY A 90 9.07 2.28 -3.40
N PHE A 91 8.09 3.00 -2.86
CA PHE A 91 6.89 3.44 -3.59
C PHE A 91 7.22 4.44 -4.70
N ASP A 92 8.15 5.35 -4.46
CA ASP A 92 8.61 6.31 -5.45
C ASP A 92 9.33 5.61 -6.62
N ALA A 93 10.07 4.54 -6.34
CA ALA A 93 10.80 3.79 -7.34
C ALA A 93 9.97 2.72 -8.07
N ALA A 94 8.81 2.33 -7.52
CA ALA A 94 7.94 1.29 -8.07
C ALA A 94 7.34 1.70 -9.41
N ARG A 95 7.39 0.81 -10.40
CA ARG A 95 6.86 1.03 -11.76
C ARG A 95 5.58 0.27 -12.04
N GLY A 96 5.26 -0.77 -11.26
CA GLY A 96 4.11 -1.63 -11.50
C GLY A 96 2.77 -0.94 -11.24
N ALA A 97 1.74 -1.36 -11.97
CA ALA A 97 0.35 -0.99 -11.75
C ALA A 97 -0.15 -1.44 -10.37
N LEU A 98 0.41 -2.52 -9.84
CA LEU A 98 0.19 -3.03 -8.49
C LEU A 98 1.48 -2.97 -7.68
N ILE A 99 1.35 -2.65 -6.40
CA ILE A 99 2.46 -2.64 -5.45
C ILE A 99 2.13 -3.60 -4.32
N ALA A 100 3.04 -4.53 -4.00
CA ALA A 100 2.95 -5.36 -2.81
C ALA A 100 4.06 -4.98 -1.82
N THR A 101 3.76 -4.98 -0.53
CA THR A 101 4.76 -4.76 0.52
C THR A 101 5.02 -6.02 1.31
N LEU A 102 6.27 -6.22 1.74
CA LEU A 102 6.68 -7.32 2.61
C LEU A 102 7.74 -6.82 3.61
N ASP A 103 7.84 -7.44 4.78
CA ASP A 103 8.98 -7.24 5.70
C ASP A 103 10.11 -8.24 5.41
N GLY A 104 11.34 -7.88 5.78
CA GLY A 104 12.52 -8.72 5.61
C GLY A 104 12.68 -9.90 6.59
N ASP A 105 11.76 -10.08 7.54
CA ASP A 105 11.90 -11.02 8.66
C ASP A 105 11.34 -12.43 8.41
N LEU A 106 10.95 -12.72 7.17
CA LEU A 106 10.42 -14.01 6.69
C LEU A 106 9.10 -14.46 7.33
N GLN A 107 8.43 -13.61 8.10
CA GLN A 107 7.18 -13.98 8.79
C GLN A 107 5.96 -14.07 7.88
N ASN A 108 5.94 -13.25 6.81
CA ASN A 108 4.87 -13.23 5.83
C ASN A 108 5.28 -14.09 4.63
N ASP A 109 4.35 -14.88 4.12
CA ASP A 109 4.61 -15.79 3.01
C ASP A 109 4.42 -15.07 1.65
N PRO A 110 5.48 -14.93 0.83
CA PRO A 110 5.36 -14.31 -0.50
C PRO A 110 4.42 -15.06 -1.45
N ALA A 111 4.17 -16.36 -1.22
CA ALA A 111 3.26 -17.16 -2.04
C ALA A 111 1.80 -16.70 -1.95
N GLU A 112 1.46 -15.89 -0.94
CA GLU A 112 0.12 -15.30 -0.82
C GLU A 112 -0.09 -14.12 -1.79
N ILE A 113 0.99 -13.48 -2.29
CA ILE A 113 0.89 -12.27 -3.12
C ILE A 113 0.02 -12.48 -4.37
N PRO A 114 0.20 -13.55 -5.18
CA PRO A 114 -0.65 -13.78 -6.36
C PRO A 114 -2.14 -13.87 -6.00
N ARG A 115 -2.47 -14.61 -4.94
CA ARG A 115 -3.86 -14.76 -4.44
C ARG A 115 -4.44 -13.41 -4.00
N LEU A 116 -3.65 -12.61 -3.27
CA LEU A 116 -4.06 -11.28 -2.83
C LEU A 116 -4.33 -10.34 -4.02
N ILE A 117 -3.51 -10.41 -5.06
CA ILE A 117 -3.72 -9.63 -6.29
C ILE A 117 -5.02 -10.02 -6.98
N ASP A 118 -5.26 -11.33 -7.16
CA ASP A 118 -6.48 -11.81 -7.80
C ASP A 118 -7.73 -11.40 -7.01
N GLU A 119 -7.68 -11.49 -5.69
CA GLU A 119 -8.78 -11.07 -4.82
C GLU A 119 -9.00 -9.54 -4.83
N LEU A 120 -7.93 -8.75 -4.80
CA LEU A 120 -7.99 -7.28 -4.89
C LEU A 120 -8.68 -6.86 -6.18
N LEU A 121 -8.30 -7.48 -7.32
CA LEU A 121 -8.89 -7.17 -8.62
C LEU A 121 -10.33 -7.68 -8.74
N ALA A 122 -10.62 -8.88 -8.25
CA ALA A 122 -11.97 -9.47 -8.32
C ALA A 122 -13.00 -8.69 -7.49
N ARG A 123 -12.56 -8.15 -6.34
CA ARG A 123 -13.40 -7.33 -5.45
C ARG A 123 -13.37 -5.83 -5.80
N ASP A 124 -12.60 -5.46 -6.83
CA ASP A 124 -12.33 -4.07 -7.24
C ASP A 124 -11.92 -3.16 -6.06
N LEU A 125 -10.90 -3.60 -5.33
CA LEU A 125 -10.32 -2.88 -4.21
C LEU A 125 -9.11 -2.07 -4.66
N ASP A 126 -8.78 -1.04 -3.87
CA ASP A 126 -7.55 -0.24 -4.03
C ASP A 126 -6.46 -0.66 -3.05
N LEU A 127 -6.86 -1.29 -1.94
CA LEU A 127 -5.98 -1.87 -0.95
C LEU A 127 -6.60 -3.17 -0.43
N LEU A 128 -5.81 -4.25 -0.49
CA LEU A 128 -6.10 -5.50 0.22
C LEU A 128 -5.00 -5.78 1.23
N GLN A 129 -5.38 -5.85 2.51
CA GLN A 129 -4.47 -6.12 3.61
C GLN A 129 -4.53 -7.59 4.06
N GLY A 130 -3.35 -8.16 4.32
CA GLY A 130 -3.26 -9.43 5.02
C GLY A 130 -3.71 -9.31 6.48
N TRP A 131 -4.52 -10.26 6.93
CA TRP A 131 -4.95 -10.41 8.31
C TRP A 131 -4.36 -11.68 8.93
N ARG A 132 -3.53 -11.50 9.96
CA ARG A 132 -2.96 -12.61 10.74
C ARG A 132 -3.94 -13.03 11.82
N ARG A 133 -4.71 -14.10 11.57
CA ARG A 133 -5.78 -14.57 12.47
C ARG A 133 -5.23 -15.17 13.78
N ASP A 134 -4.23 -16.04 13.70
CA ASP A 134 -3.71 -16.81 14.84
C ASP A 134 -2.45 -16.21 15.46
N ARG A 135 -2.58 -15.02 16.04
CA ARG A 135 -1.47 -14.37 16.76
C ARG A 135 -1.28 -15.00 18.15
N GLN A 136 -0.31 -15.90 18.28
CA GLN A 136 0.07 -16.54 19.56
C GLN A 136 0.88 -15.63 20.52
N ASP A 137 0.71 -14.30 20.45
CA ASP A 137 1.42 -13.36 21.33
C ASP A 137 0.55 -12.88 22.52
N ALA A 138 1.13 -12.96 23.72
CA ALA A 138 0.61 -12.67 25.06
C ALA A 138 -0.68 -11.79 25.15
N LEU A 139 -1.74 -12.43 25.63
CA LEU A 139 -3.14 -12.19 25.28
C LEU A 139 -3.87 -10.98 25.91
N LEU A 140 -3.29 -10.21 26.84
CA LEU A 140 -4.08 -9.21 27.59
C LEU A 140 -3.58 -7.76 27.49
N LEU A 141 -2.27 -7.50 27.60
CA LEU A 141 -1.74 -6.13 27.56
C LEU A 141 -1.74 -5.48 26.17
N ARG A 142 -1.86 -6.27 25.08
CA ARG A 142 -1.81 -5.76 23.69
C ARG A 142 -3.17 -5.73 22.98
N LYS A 143 -4.14 -6.57 23.37
CA LYS A 143 -5.42 -6.71 22.65
C LYS A 143 -6.41 -5.58 22.96
N ILE A 144 -6.40 -5.04 24.19
CA ILE A 144 -7.33 -3.98 24.60
C ILE A 144 -7.01 -2.63 23.92
N PRO A 145 -5.75 -2.13 23.92
CA PRO A 145 -5.41 -0.90 23.19
C PRO A 145 -5.63 -1.05 21.69
N SER A 146 -5.35 -2.23 21.12
CA SER A 146 -5.58 -2.52 19.70
C SER A 146 -7.06 -2.45 19.33
N ARG A 147 -7.97 -3.03 20.13
CA ARG A 147 -9.41 -2.94 19.86
C ARG A 147 -9.94 -1.51 19.98
N LEU A 148 -9.46 -0.73 20.94
CA LEU A 148 -9.82 0.68 21.09
C LEU A 148 -9.29 1.51 19.91
N ALA A 149 -8.05 1.25 19.50
CA ALA A 149 -7.41 1.86 18.33
C ALA A 149 -8.19 1.57 17.05
N ASN A 150 -8.47 0.30 16.78
CA ASN A 150 -9.21 -0.13 15.60
C ASN A 150 -10.63 0.45 15.60
N GLY A 151 -11.29 0.51 16.76
CA GLY A 151 -12.61 1.12 16.89
C GLY A 151 -12.62 2.65 16.70
N LEU A 152 -11.58 3.35 17.17
CA LEU A 152 -11.43 4.79 16.94
C LEU A 152 -11.14 5.08 15.46
N ILE A 153 -10.22 4.34 14.87
CA ILE A 153 -9.85 4.44 13.45
C ILE A 153 -11.09 4.17 12.60
N ALA A 154 -11.78 3.04 12.82
CA ALA A 154 -12.97 2.67 12.06
C ALA A 154 -14.08 3.72 12.14
N ARG A 155 -14.31 4.35 13.30
CA ARG A 155 -15.29 5.44 13.43
C ARG A 155 -14.91 6.70 12.65
N VAL A 156 -13.61 6.95 12.48
CA VAL A 156 -13.11 8.16 11.80
C VAL A 156 -12.96 7.95 10.31
N THR A 157 -12.49 6.77 9.89
CA THR A 157 -12.17 6.46 8.49
C THR A 157 -13.24 5.64 7.79
N GLY A 158 -14.18 5.02 8.51
CA GLY A 158 -15.11 4.03 7.95
C GLY A 158 -14.47 2.68 7.62
N VAL A 159 -13.15 2.55 7.81
CA VAL A 159 -12.41 1.33 7.47
C VAL A 159 -12.44 0.34 8.62
N HIS A 160 -12.98 -0.84 8.37
CA HIS A 160 -13.07 -1.92 9.36
C HIS A 160 -12.03 -3.00 9.06
N LEU A 161 -10.88 -2.94 9.75
CA LEU A 161 -9.81 -3.94 9.64
C LEU A 161 -9.50 -4.56 11.01
N HIS A 162 -9.20 -5.85 11.02
CA HIS A 162 -8.85 -6.61 12.21
C HIS A 162 -7.36 -6.46 12.58
N ASP A 163 -6.45 -6.34 11.62
CA ASP A 163 -5.01 -6.19 11.86
C ASP A 163 -4.34 -5.15 10.98
N TYR A 164 -4.34 -3.87 11.39
CA TYR A 164 -3.65 -2.77 10.69
C TYR A 164 -2.13 -2.96 10.55
N GLY A 165 -1.52 -3.80 11.41
CA GLY A 165 -0.07 -3.94 11.54
C GLY A 165 0.53 -5.11 10.76
N CYS A 166 -0.21 -5.75 9.85
CA CYS A 166 0.38 -6.66 8.88
C CYS A 166 1.13 -5.87 7.80
N SER A 167 2.34 -6.28 7.46
CA SER A 167 3.16 -5.67 6.42
C SER A 167 2.83 -6.20 5.02
N LEU A 168 2.28 -7.41 4.92
CA LEU A 168 1.78 -7.97 3.67
C LEU A 168 0.49 -7.25 3.26
N LYS A 169 0.62 -6.39 2.25
CA LYS A 169 -0.45 -5.57 1.70
C LYS A 169 -0.24 -5.45 0.20
N VAL A 170 -1.33 -5.37 -0.55
CA VAL A 170 -1.32 -5.10 -2.00
C VAL A 170 -2.13 -3.84 -2.26
N TYR A 171 -1.60 -2.96 -3.11
CA TYR A 171 -2.17 -1.66 -3.46
C TYR A 171 -2.29 -1.53 -4.97
N ARG A 172 -3.26 -0.75 -5.43
CA ARG A 172 -3.17 -0.08 -6.73
C ARG A 172 -2.11 1.02 -6.64
N SER A 173 -1.19 1.04 -7.60
CA SER A 173 -0.09 2.00 -7.60
C SER A 173 -0.60 3.45 -7.68
N GLU A 174 -1.68 3.69 -8.41
CA GLU A 174 -2.28 5.02 -8.54
C GLU A 174 -2.76 5.58 -7.20
N VAL A 175 -3.19 4.72 -6.27
CA VAL A 175 -3.71 5.16 -4.97
C VAL A 175 -2.58 5.37 -3.96
N ILE A 176 -1.65 4.43 -3.84
CA ILE A 176 -0.58 4.54 -2.83
C ILE A 176 0.42 5.65 -3.18
N LYS A 177 0.61 5.98 -4.47
CA LYS A 177 1.51 7.07 -4.90
C LYS A 177 0.98 8.47 -4.63
N GLU A 178 -0.32 8.64 -4.43
CA GLU A 178 -0.90 9.92 -3.98
C GLU A 178 -0.58 10.23 -2.51
N ILE A 179 -0.08 9.23 -1.76
CA ILE A 179 0.18 9.34 -0.33
C ILE A 179 1.67 9.52 -0.10
N ARG A 180 2.03 10.62 0.58
CA ARG A 180 3.39 10.86 1.07
C ARG A 180 3.52 10.40 2.52
N LEU A 181 4.32 9.37 2.74
CA LEU A 181 4.60 8.82 4.06
C LEU A 181 5.76 9.57 4.73
N PHE A 182 5.54 9.99 5.98
CA PHE A 182 6.56 10.61 6.84
C PHE A 182 6.44 10.13 8.29
N GLY A 183 7.51 10.31 9.08
CA GLY A 183 7.52 9.90 10.50
C GLY A 183 7.28 8.41 10.69
N GLU A 184 6.20 8.03 11.39
CA GLU A 184 5.80 6.63 11.66
C GLU A 184 4.51 6.22 10.90
N MET A 185 4.17 6.93 9.82
CA MET A 185 2.92 6.72 9.08
C MET A 185 2.75 5.33 8.47
N HIS A 186 3.85 4.61 8.22
CA HIS A 186 3.82 3.24 7.64
C HIS A 186 2.94 2.26 8.45
N ARG A 187 2.79 2.51 9.77
CA ARG A 187 1.97 1.67 10.66
C ARG A 187 0.48 1.76 10.38
N PHE A 188 0.05 2.84 9.74
CA PHE A 188 -1.36 3.17 9.50
C PHE A 188 -1.63 3.45 8.02
N ILE A 189 -0.88 2.85 7.09
CA ILE A 189 -1.11 3.03 5.65
C ILE A 189 -2.59 2.88 5.23
N PRO A 190 -3.35 1.85 5.70
CA PRO A 190 -4.77 1.72 5.31
C PRO A 190 -5.61 2.95 5.68
N VAL A 191 -5.23 3.61 6.76
CA VAL A 191 -5.92 4.80 7.27
C VAL A 191 -5.64 6.02 6.39
N TRP A 192 -4.41 6.15 5.90
CA TRP A 192 -4.04 7.20 4.94
C TRP A 192 -4.65 6.95 3.56
N VAL A 193 -4.75 5.68 3.16
CA VAL A 193 -5.44 5.27 1.92
C VAL A 193 -6.91 5.66 1.95
N ALA A 194 -7.58 5.53 3.09
CA ALA A 194 -8.96 6.01 3.27
C ALA A 194 -9.16 7.53 3.08
N GLY A 195 -8.07 8.32 3.07
CA GLY A 195 -8.13 9.74 2.77
C GLY A 195 -8.15 10.08 1.28
N VAL A 196 -7.79 9.13 0.42
CA VAL A 196 -7.68 9.31 -1.04
C VAL A 196 -8.59 8.37 -1.84
N THR A 197 -9.16 7.34 -1.20
CA THR A 197 -10.16 6.45 -1.80
C THR A 197 -11.36 6.20 -0.88
N ALA A 198 -12.41 5.63 -1.44
CA ALA A 198 -13.61 5.19 -0.74
C ALA A 198 -13.28 4.06 0.27
N PRO A 199 -13.75 4.13 1.53
CA PRO A 199 -13.47 3.12 2.55
C PRO A 199 -13.88 1.70 2.14
N GLU A 200 -14.90 1.54 1.29
CA GLU A 200 -15.38 0.25 0.78
C GLU A 200 -14.39 -0.43 -0.17
N ARG A 201 -13.47 0.34 -0.77
CA ARG A 201 -12.39 -0.15 -1.63
C ARG A 201 -11.16 -0.59 -0.84
N ILE A 202 -11.24 -0.63 0.49
CA ILE A 202 -10.19 -1.09 1.39
C ILE A 202 -10.67 -2.38 2.07
N GLY A 203 -10.03 -3.50 1.75
CA GLY A 203 -10.39 -4.80 2.28
C GLY A 203 -9.26 -5.46 3.07
N GLU A 204 -9.61 -6.57 3.72
CA GLU A 204 -8.65 -7.53 4.24
C GLU A 204 -9.04 -8.96 3.86
N THR A 205 -8.07 -9.86 3.96
CA THR A 205 -8.25 -11.30 3.91
C THR A 205 -7.28 -11.99 4.85
N GLU A 206 -7.66 -13.16 5.35
CA GLU A 206 -6.77 -14.01 6.14
C GLU A 206 -5.54 -14.40 5.32
N VAL A 207 -4.38 -14.38 5.97
CA VAL A 207 -3.08 -14.83 5.42
C VAL A 207 -2.35 -15.70 6.44
N GLY A 208 -1.57 -16.66 5.95
CA GLY A 208 -0.69 -17.46 6.80
C GLY A 208 0.38 -16.59 7.48
N HIS A 209 0.66 -16.87 8.76
CA HIS A 209 1.70 -16.19 9.51
C HIS A 209 2.64 -17.21 10.16
N ARG A 210 3.95 -17.04 9.93
CA ARG A 210 4.98 -17.88 10.55
C ARG A 210 5.62 -17.14 11.72
N ALA A 211 6.04 -17.89 12.74
CA ALA A 211 6.85 -17.34 13.82
C ALA A 211 8.22 -16.89 13.27
N ARG A 212 8.81 -15.87 13.89
CA ARG A 212 10.13 -15.37 13.51
C ARG A 212 11.18 -16.48 13.64
N GLU A 213 11.85 -16.84 12.54
CA GLU A 213 12.89 -17.88 12.53
C GLU A 213 14.22 -17.35 13.11
N LEU A 214 14.54 -16.06 12.89
CA LEU A 214 15.81 -15.44 13.30
C LEU A 214 15.62 -14.00 13.84
N GLY A 215 16.31 -13.66 14.93
CA GLY A 215 16.35 -12.32 15.53
C GLY A 215 15.64 -12.17 16.88
N GLN A 216 16.15 -11.27 17.73
CA GLN A 216 15.57 -11.00 19.06
C GLN A 216 14.49 -9.91 18.99
N SER A 217 13.31 -10.18 19.58
CA SER A 217 12.29 -9.14 19.82
C SER A 217 12.78 -8.21 20.94
N LYS A 218 13.19 -6.98 20.61
CA LYS A 218 13.74 -6.00 21.57
C LYS A 218 12.69 -5.01 22.13
N TYR A 219 11.48 -5.40 22.55
CA TYR A 219 10.50 -4.36 22.95
C TYR A 219 9.53 -4.70 24.10
N GLY A 220 9.60 -3.89 25.19
CA GLY A 220 8.81 -3.98 26.43
C GLY A 220 7.68 -2.94 26.58
N ILE A 221 7.27 -2.67 27.84
CA ILE A 221 6.07 -1.90 28.28
C ILE A 221 6.00 -0.46 27.71
N SER A 222 7.14 0.16 27.37
CA SER A 222 7.20 1.49 26.72
C SER A 222 6.43 1.56 25.40
N ARG A 223 6.17 0.41 24.77
CA ARG A 223 5.39 0.31 23.52
C ARG A 223 3.92 0.67 23.70
N THR A 224 3.28 0.35 24.84
CA THR A 224 1.84 0.59 25.01
C THR A 224 1.51 2.08 25.02
N PHE A 225 2.31 2.88 25.74
CA PHE A 225 2.13 4.34 25.78
C PHE A 225 2.47 4.98 24.42
N ARG A 226 3.50 4.48 23.74
CA ARG A 226 3.85 4.94 22.38
C ARG A 226 2.73 4.64 21.38
N VAL A 227 2.14 3.44 21.42
CA VAL A 227 1.01 3.08 20.56
C VAL A 227 -0.21 3.97 20.82
N LEU A 228 -0.49 4.32 22.07
CA LEU A 228 -1.58 5.24 22.40
C LEU A 228 -1.32 6.65 21.85
N LEU A 229 -0.08 7.14 21.98
CA LEU A 229 0.32 8.43 21.41
C LEU A 229 0.28 8.40 19.88
N ASP A 230 0.77 7.34 19.25
CA ASP A 230 0.74 7.13 17.80
C ASP A 230 -0.72 7.12 17.30
N LEU A 231 -1.65 6.52 18.05
CA LEU A 231 -3.07 6.53 17.75
C LEU A 231 -3.68 7.93 17.88
N LEU A 232 -3.34 8.67 18.94
CA LEU A 232 -3.80 10.04 19.13
C LEU A 232 -3.32 10.93 17.97
N VAL A 233 -2.07 10.75 17.56
CA VAL A 233 -1.47 11.44 16.41
C VAL A 233 -2.20 11.06 15.12
N ALA A 234 -2.44 9.77 14.86
CA ALA A 234 -3.20 9.32 13.70
C ALA A 234 -4.62 9.93 13.70
N PHE A 235 -5.35 9.83 14.80
CA PHE A 235 -6.67 10.43 14.97
C PHE A 235 -6.66 11.94 14.67
N PHE A 236 -5.69 12.66 15.23
CA PHE A 236 -5.53 14.09 15.00
C PHE A 236 -5.33 14.40 13.51
N PHE A 237 -4.39 13.73 12.84
CA PHE A 237 -4.11 14.02 11.43
C PHE A 237 -5.25 13.62 10.49
N LEU A 238 -5.97 12.53 10.77
CA LEU A 238 -7.11 12.12 9.94
C LEU A 238 -8.28 13.07 10.09
N ARG A 239 -8.62 13.45 11.32
CA ARG A 239 -9.83 14.22 11.60
C ARG A 239 -9.61 15.72 11.46
N PHE A 240 -8.40 16.18 11.76
CA PHE A 240 -8.05 17.59 11.89
C PHE A 240 -6.79 17.98 11.11
N GLY A 241 -6.14 17.08 10.35
CA GLY A 241 -4.89 17.40 9.65
C GLY A 241 -5.00 18.56 8.67
N ALA A 242 -6.15 18.69 7.98
CA ALA A 242 -6.42 19.81 7.08
C ALA A 242 -6.83 21.11 7.80
N ARG A 243 -7.28 21.02 9.07
CA ARG A 243 -7.76 22.16 9.88
C ARG A 243 -7.39 21.98 11.35
N PRO A 244 -6.08 21.94 11.69
CA PRO A 244 -5.63 21.64 13.05
C PRO A 244 -6.12 22.67 14.06
N GLY A 245 -6.45 23.89 13.60
CA GLY A 245 -7.08 24.92 14.42
C GLY A 245 -8.39 24.48 15.07
N HIS A 246 -9.18 23.58 14.46
CA HIS A 246 -10.41 23.08 15.08
C HIS A 246 -10.16 22.17 16.28
N PHE A 247 -9.08 21.39 16.27
CA PHE A 247 -8.74 20.50 17.38
C PHE A 247 -8.32 21.30 18.61
N PHE A 248 -7.27 22.11 18.45
CA PHE A 248 -6.74 22.91 19.55
C PHE A 248 -7.69 24.05 19.93
N GLY A 249 -8.38 24.66 18.95
CA GLY A 249 -9.38 25.69 19.21
C GLY A 249 -10.58 25.18 19.99
N GLY A 250 -11.07 23.96 19.70
CA GLY A 250 -12.14 23.34 20.48
C GLY A 250 -11.75 23.11 21.94
N ILE A 251 -10.53 22.61 22.20
CA ILE A 251 -10.00 22.43 23.56
C ILE A 251 -9.85 23.80 24.24
N GLY A 252 -9.28 24.77 23.54
CA GLY A 252 -9.06 26.13 24.02
C GLY A 252 -10.36 26.80 24.44
N LEU A 253 -11.36 26.84 23.56
CA LEU A 253 -12.69 27.40 23.86
C LEU A 253 -13.37 26.69 25.05
N SER A 254 -13.20 25.37 25.18
CA SER A 254 -13.77 24.61 26.30
C SER A 254 -13.15 25.03 27.63
N PHE A 255 -11.82 25.15 27.68
CA PHE A 255 -11.11 25.63 28.86
C PHE A 255 -11.40 27.10 29.16
N GLY A 256 -11.53 27.93 28.12
CA GLY A 256 -11.88 29.34 28.24
C GLY A 256 -13.28 29.54 28.82
N LEU A 257 -14.25 28.75 28.36
CA LEU A 257 -15.61 28.75 28.91
C LEU A 257 -15.61 28.33 30.38
N LEU A 258 -14.97 27.22 30.72
CA LEU A 258 -14.93 26.71 32.09
C LEU A 258 -14.20 27.68 33.03
N GLY A 259 -13.01 28.14 32.65
CA GLY A 259 -12.23 29.12 33.42
C GLY A 259 -12.96 30.47 33.53
N GLY A 260 -13.63 30.90 32.46
CA GLY A 260 -14.46 32.10 32.44
C GLY A 260 -15.63 32.02 33.41
N LEU A 261 -16.39 30.91 33.40
CA LEU A 261 -17.49 30.69 34.34
C LEU A 261 -17.01 30.69 35.79
N MET A 262 -15.89 30.02 36.08
CA MET A 262 -15.28 30.03 37.42
C MET A 262 -14.84 31.44 37.84
N MET A 263 -14.26 32.21 36.91
CA MET A 263 -13.82 33.58 37.18
C MET A 263 -15.01 34.53 37.37
N SER A 264 -16.06 34.41 36.56
CA SER A 264 -17.31 35.17 36.72
C SER A 264 -17.98 34.88 38.06
N TRP A 265 -18.01 33.62 38.49
CA TRP A 265 -18.48 33.23 39.82
C TRP A 265 -17.66 33.88 40.93
N LEU A 266 -16.33 33.83 40.84
CA LEU A 266 -15.45 34.46 41.82
C LEU A 266 -15.54 35.99 41.83
N ALA A 267 -15.77 36.60 40.67
CA ALA A 267 -16.04 38.03 40.58
C ALA A 267 -17.34 38.39 41.32
N TRP A 268 -18.41 37.62 41.13
CA TRP A 268 -19.64 37.79 41.91
C TRP A 268 -19.42 37.61 43.40
N VAL A 269 -18.61 36.63 43.82
CA VAL A 269 -18.27 36.41 45.24
C VAL A 269 -17.49 37.59 45.84
N LYS A 270 -16.57 38.19 45.06
CA LYS A 270 -15.79 39.35 45.51
C LYS A 270 -16.63 40.62 45.58
N PHE A 271 -17.36 40.94 44.51
CA PHE A 271 -18.09 42.21 44.41
C PHE A 271 -19.51 42.16 45.00
N GLY A 272 -20.17 41.01 44.95
CA GLY A 272 -21.52 40.81 45.48
C GLY A 272 -21.54 40.46 46.97
N LEU A 273 -20.64 39.57 47.43
CA LEU A 273 -20.57 39.18 48.85
C LEU A 273 -19.48 39.90 49.65
N GLY A 274 -18.60 40.67 49.00
CA GLY A 274 -17.51 41.40 49.68
C GLY A 274 -16.44 40.50 50.30
N THR A 275 -16.36 39.24 49.90
CA THR A 275 -15.40 38.27 50.47
C THR A 275 -14.12 38.21 49.65
N ASP A 276 -12.98 38.00 50.33
CA ASP A 276 -11.72 37.78 49.64
C ASP A 276 -11.66 36.41 48.95
N ILE A 277 -11.01 36.42 47.78
CA ILE A 277 -10.93 35.27 46.86
C ILE A 277 -9.50 34.80 46.60
N GLY A 278 -8.48 35.56 47.05
CA GLY A 278 -7.08 35.32 46.70
C GLY A 278 -6.54 33.95 47.14
N ASP A 279 -6.98 33.48 48.31
CA ASP A 279 -6.51 32.20 48.88
C ASP A 279 -7.33 31.00 48.41
N ARG A 280 -8.34 31.20 47.55
CA ARG A 280 -9.21 30.11 47.10
C ARG A 280 -8.50 29.31 46.00
N PRO A 281 -8.34 27.98 46.14
CA PRO A 281 -7.77 27.14 45.10
C PRO A 281 -8.47 27.30 43.74
N LEU A 282 -9.79 27.56 43.78
CA LEU A 282 -10.61 27.81 42.59
C LEU A 282 -10.10 28.98 41.74
N PHE A 283 -9.55 30.04 42.36
CA PHE A 283 -9.02 31.20 41.65
C PHE A 283 -7.80 30.82 40.80
N PHE A 284 -6.87 30.06 41.38
CA PHE A 284 -5.69 29.58 40.65
C PHE A 284 -6.05 28.60 39.54
N VAL A 285 -7.02 27.70 39.76
CA VAL A 285 -7.50 26.80 38.71
C VAL A 285 -8.16 27.59 37.58
N ALA A 286 -8.96 28.61 37.89
CA ALA A 286 -9.59 29.46 36.88
C ALA A 286 -8.54 30.19 36.03
N ILE A 287 -7.50 30.76 36.65
CA ILE A 287 -6.38 31.39 35.93
C ILE A 287 -5.66 30.37 35.05
N LEU A 288 -5.33 29.19 35.58
CA LEU A 288 -4.64 28.14 34.83
C LEU A 288 -5.44 27.73 33.58
N LEU A 289 -6.76 27.55 33.72
CA LEU A 289 -7.64 27.21 32.59
C LEU A 289 -7.70 28.34 31.55
N LEU A 290 -7.74 29.61 31.99
CA LEU A 290 -7.72 30.75 31.07
C LEU A 290 -6.40 30.87 30.32
N VAL A 291 -5.27 30.66 31.00
CA VAL A 291 -3.94 30.64 30.37
C VAL A 291 -3.84 29.47 29.39
N ALA A 292 -4.26 28.27 29.78
CA ALA A 292 -4.28 27.10 28.92
C ALA A 292 -5.20 27.32 27.70
N SER A 293 -6.36 27.96 27.87
CA SER A 293 -7.26 28.35 26.79
C SER A 293 -6.56 29.19 25.73
N ILE A 294 -5.87 30.25 26.15
CA ILE A 294 -5.10 31.11 25.25
C ILE A 294 -4.00 30.32 24.54
N GLN A 295 -3.25 29.49 25.27
CA GLN A 295 -2.19 28.66 24.69
C GLN A 295 -2.71 27.69 23.62
N PHE A 296 -3.84 27.04 23.86
CA PHE A 296 -4.44 26.14 22.88
C PHE A 296 -4.98 26.87 21.66
N LEU A 297 -5.61 28.04 21.83
CA LEU A 297 -6.06 28.88 20.72
C LEU A 297 -4.89 29.35 19.85
N THR A 298 -3.82 29.87 20.46
CA THR A 298 -2.63 30.32 19.72
C THR A 298 -1.90 29.16 19.05
N THR A 299 -1.78 28.01 19.74
CA THR A 299 -1.22 26.78 19.14
C THR A 299 -2.03 26.31 17.94
N GLY A 300 -3.37 26.41 18.01
CA GLY A 300 -4.25 26.08 16.88
C GLY A 300 -4.02 26.97 15.66
N VAL A 301 -3.88 28.29 15.86
CA VAL A 301 -3.57 29.24 14.78
C VAL A 301 -2.19 28.98 14.19
N LEU A 302 -1.17 28.74 15.03
CA LEU A 302 0.17 28.41 14.58
C LEU A 302 0.20 27.11 13.77
N ALA A 303 -0.49 26.07 14.25
CA ALA A 303 -0.60 24.80 13.55
C ALA A 303 -1.28 24.97 12.18
N GLU A 304 -2.35 25.77 12.10
CA GLU A 304 -3.04 26.08 10.84
C GLU A 304 -2.10 26.76 9.83
N ILE A 305 -1.30 27.73 10.28
CA ILE A 305 -0.30 28.41 9.44
C ILE A 305 0.77 27.43 8.99
N MET A 306 1.33 26.63 9.90
CA MET A 306 2.38 25.64 9.58
C MET A 306 1.91 24.58 8.58
N THR A 307 0.68 24.10 8.73
CA THR A 307 0.12 23.13 7.78
C THR A 307 -0.04 23.75 6.39
N ARG A 308 -0.53 24.99 6.30
CA ARG A 308 -0.66 25.70 5.02
C ARG A 308 0.70 25.95 4.35
N THR A 309 1.74 26.29 5.13
CA THR A 309 3.08 26.46 4.57
C THR A 309 3.71 25.13 4.17
N LEU A 310 3.45 24.04 4.89
CA LEU A 310 3.90 22.69 4.51
C LEU A 310 3.28 22.27 3.18
N PHE A 311 1.96 22.46 3.01
CA PHE A 311 1.28 22.16 1.75
C PHE A 311 1.77 23.06 0.59
N ALA A 312 2.12 24.32 0.87
CA ALA A 312 2.63 25.24 -0.14
C ALA A 312 4.10 24.97 -0.54
N SER A 313 4.89 24.33 0.33
CA SER A 313 6.33 24.08 0.11
C SER A 313 6.64 22.69 -0.44
N GLY A 314 5.63 22.04 -1.05
CA GLY A 314 5.68 20.68 -1.56
C GLY A 314 7.01 20.33 -2.24
N GLU A 315 7.51 19.15 -1.90
CA GLU A 315 8.78 18.53 -2.35
C GLU A 315 9.95 18.65 -1.36
N ARG A 316 9.92 17.85 -0.28
CA ARG A 316 11.16 17.37 0.35
C ARG A 316 11.12 15.87 0.51
N THR A 317 11.98 15.17 -0.23
CA THR A 317 12.25 13.74 0.00
C THR A 317 12.93 13.57 1.36
N HIS A 318 12.37 12.72 2.23
CA HIS A 318 12.84 12.55 3.62
C HIS A 318 14.05 11.59 3.76
N HIS A 319 14.63 11.13 2.66
CA HIS A 319 15.74 10.17 2.64
C HIS A 319 16.88 10.66 1.74
N CYS A 320 18.08 10.11 1.94
CA CYS A 320 19.25 10.40 1.10
C CYS A 320 19.85 9.09 0.58
N ILE A 321 19.77 8.91 -0.75
CA ILE A 321 20.27 7.74 -1.45
C ILE A 321 21.81 7.79 -1.49
N SER A 322 22.42 6.67 -1.13
CA SER A 322 23.86 6.42 -1.19
C SER A 322 24.24 5.68 -2.47
N ARG A 323 23.49 4.61 -2.77
CA ARG A 323 23.69 3.75 -3.93
C ARG A 323 22.34 3.27 -4.44
N GLN A 324 22.21 3.13 -5.75
CA GLN A 324 21.02 2.61 -6.40
C GLN A 324 21.43 1.78 -7.61
N THR A 325 20.77 0.65 -7.84
CA THR A 325 20.88 -0.07 -9.12
C THR A 325 20.34 0.80 -10.24
N ASP A 326 21.00 0.81 -11.40
CA ASP A 326 20.62 1.65 -12.55
C ASP A 326 19.14 1.43 -12.95
N PRO A 327 18.28 2.45 -12.86
CA PRO A 327 16.87 2.34 -13.26
C PRO A 327 16.69 2.01 -14.74
N GLU A 328 17.59 2.47 -15.62
CA GLU A 328 17.47 2.29 -17.07
C GLU A 328 17.91 0.89 -17.52
N ALA A 329 18.80 0.24 -16.77
CA ALA A 329 19.22 -1.14 -17.00
C ALA A 329 18.30 -2.20 -16.38
N SER A 330 17.20 -1.78 -15.73
CA SER A 330 16.31 -2.68 -14.96
C SER A 330 15.12 -3.17 -15.78
N ASP A 331 15.05 -4.48 -15.96
CA ASP A 331 14.02 -5.15 -16.77
C ASP A 331 12.95 -5.84 -15.91
N TRP A 332 11.82 -6.18 -16.53
CA TRP A 332 10.76 -6.96 -15.89
C TRP A 332 11.09 -8.44 -15.86
N LYS A 333 10.72 -9.14 -14.79
CA LYS A 333 10.68 -10.60 -14.82
C LYS A 333 9.36 -11.09 -15.42
N LEU A 334 9.47 -11.81 -16.53
CA LEU A 334 8.38 -12.54 -17.19
C LEU A 334 8.64 -14.03 -17.07
N GLU A 335 7.66 -14.78 -16.58
CA GLU A 335 7.73 -16.24 -16.65
C GLU A 335 7.34 -16.68 -18.06
N GLN A 336 8.27 -17.33 -18.76
CA GLN A 336 8.00 -17.85 -20.10
C GLN A 336 6.87 -18.87 -19.98
N ARG A 337 5.76 -18.65 -20.71
CA ARG A 337 4.79 -19.72 -20.99
C ARG A 337 5.62 -20.88 -21.55
N SER A 338 5.65 -22.01 -20.85
CA SER A 338 6.35 -23.18 -21.39
C SER A 338 5.76 -23.48 -22.76
N HIS A 339 6.60 -23.47 -23.78
CA HIS A 339 6.26 -23.77 -25.18
C HIS A 339 5.70 -25.19 -25.39
N ALA A 340 5.48 -25.97 -24.32
CA ALA A 340 4.92 -27.31 -24.37
C ALA A 340 3.39 -27.34 -24.58
N SER A 341 2.65 -26.26 -24.30
CA SER A 341 1.18 -26.25 -24.46
C SER A 341 0.71 -25.75 -25.83
N ALA A 342 1.50 -24.90 -26.50
CA ALA A 342 1.18 -24.40 -27.84
C ALA A 342 1.41 -25.45 -28.95
N GLU A 343 2.44 -26.30 -28.83
CA GLU A 343 2.66 -27.40 -29.79
C GLU A 343 1.61 -28.51 -29.68
N ASN A 344 1.05 -28.74 -28.49
CA ASN A 344 0.00 -29.75 -28.29
C ASN A 344 -1.38 -29.25 -28.74
N ALA A 345 -1.64 -27.94 -28.66
CA ALA A 345 -2.82 -27.32 -29.26
C ALA A 345 -2.76 -27.39 -30.79
N GLY A 346 -1.61 -27.08 -31.41
CA GLY A 346 -1.41 -27.18 -32.86
C GLY A 346 -1.49 -28.61 -33.41
N ARG A 347 -1.09 -29.63 -32.64
CA ARG A 347 -1.28 -31.04 -33.03
C ARG A 347 -2.72 -31.52 -32.90
N HIS A 348 -3.48 -30.99 -31.95
CA HIS A 348 -4.91 -31.32 -31.82
C HIS A 348 -5.76 -30.64 -32.89
N GLU A 349 -5.36 -29.46 -33.38
CA GLU A 349 -6.04 -28.74 -34.45
C GLU A 349 -5.74 -29.38 -35.83
N ALA A 350 -4.47 -29.73 -36.11
CA ALA A 350 -4.09 -30.46 -37.33
C ALA A 350 -4.70 -31.88 -37.44
N SER A 351 -4.99 -32.52 -36.30
CA SER A 351 -5.68 -33.83 -36.26
C SER A 351 -7.20 -33.71 -36.46
N ARG A 352 -7.81 -32.58 -36.07
CA ARG A 352 -9.24 -32.31 -36.32
C ARG A 352 -9.52 -31.95 -37.78
N ASP A 353 -8.62 -31.22 -38.43
CA ASP A 353 -8.78 -30.87 -39.85
C ASP A 353 -8.62 -32.07 -40.79
N HIS A 354 -7.78 -33.05 -40.44
CA HIS A 354 -7.70 -34.31 -41.18
C HIS A 354 -8.92 -35.22 -41.01
N ALA A 355 -9.60 -35.18 -39.86
CA ALA A 355 -10.83 -35.93 -39.63
C ALA A 355 -12.03 -35.32 -40.38
N ALA A 356 -12.08 -33.98 -40.50
CA ALA A 356 -13.15 -33.25 -41.19
C ALA A 356 -13.15 -33.47 -42.72
N TRP A 357 -12.00 -33.78 -43.33
CA TRP A 357 -11.91 -34.03 -44.78
C TRP A 357 -12.33 -35.46 -45.20
N SER A 358 -12.38 -36.43 -44.27
CA SER A 358 -12.81 -37.80 -44.59
C SER A 358 -14.31 -38.06 -44.41
N VAL A 359 -15.03 -37.15 -43.73
CA VAL A 359 -16.47 -37.30 -43.46
C VAL A 359 -17.34 -36.51 -44.45
N ALA A 360 -16.79 -35.49 -45.14
CA ALA A 360 -17.52 -34.67 -46.11
C ALA A 360 -17.60 -35.26 -47.54
N SER A 361 -17.12 -36.49 -47.78
CA SER A 361 -17.15 -37.14 -49.11
C SER A 361 -18.14 -38.30 -49.23
N ARG A 362 -19.07 -38.48 -48.26
CA ARG A 362 -20.03 -39.60 -48.28
C ARG A 362 -21.52 -39.24 -48.32
N ASP A 363 -21.91 -37.99 -48.12
CA ASP A 363 -23.33 -37.61 -48.16
C ASP A 363 -23.57 -36.50 -49.19
N GLY A 364 -23.96 -36.91 -50.40
CA GLY A 364 -24.24 -35.97 -51.49
C GLY A 364 -24.56 -36.64 -52.83
N LEU A 365 -25.28 -37.76 -52.83
CA LEU A 365 -25.89 -38.31 -54.05
C LEU A 365 -27.41 -38.17 -53.93
N GLY A 366 -27.98 -37.23 -54.67
CA GLY A 366 -29.41 -36.97 -54.70
C GLY A 366 -29.81 -35.99 -55.79
N HIS A 367 -29.87 -36.52 -57.02
CA HIS A 367 -30.77 -36.14 -58.12
C HIS A 367 -31.22 -34.68 -58.26
N GLU A 368 -30.74 -33.98 -59.30
CA GLU A 368 -31.66 -33.24 -60.19
C GLU A 368 -31.06 -32.98 -61.60
N GLN A 369 -31.81 -33.47 -62.59
CA GLN A 369 -31.98 -33.02 -63.98
C GLN A 369 -30.78 -32.85 -64.94
N ALA A 370 -30.69 -33.82 -65.85
CA ALA A 370 -30.24 -33.61 -67.22
C ALA A 370 -31.45 -33.26 -68.10
N ASP A 371 -31.40 -32.12 -68.77
CA ASP A 371 -32.01 -31.99 -70.09
C ASP A 371 -31.05 -31.27 -71.03
N ARG A 372 -30.82 -31.91 -72.17
CA ARG A 372 -29.93 -31.47 -73.26
C ARG A 372 -30.83 -30.98 -74.38
N GLY A 373 -30.60 -29.77 -74.88
CA GLY A 373 -31.26 -29.33 -76.11
C GLY A 373 -30.63 -28.11 -76.75
N GLN A 374 -29.84 -28.37 -77.81
CA GLN A 374 -29.61 -27.52 -78.99
C GLN A 374 -28.83 -26.21 -78.78
N ALA A 375 -27.55 -26.17 -79.17
CA ALA A 375 -27.06 -25.93 -80.54
C ALA A 375 -27.25 -24.47 -81.00
N ILE A 376 -26.12 -23.75 -81.16
CA ILE A 376 -25.75 -22.85 -82.27
C ILE A 376 -24.26 -22.49 -82.07
N GLU A 377 -23.41 -23.01 -82.96
CA GLU A 377 -22.08 -22.48 -83.34
C GLU A 377 -22.27 -21.34 -84.39
N PRO A 378 -21.21 -20.71 -84.95
CA PRO A 378 -20.06 -20.05 -84.34
C PRO A 378 -19.78 -18.68 -85.03
N ASN A 379 -18.94 -17.81 -84.45
CA ASN A 379 -18.06 -16.90 -85.23
C ASN A 379 -17.05 -16.27 -84.27
N ALA A 380 -15.82 -16.75 -84.18
CA ALA A 380 -14.67 -16.47 -85.04
C ALA A 380 -14.09 -15.05 -84.88
N ASN A 381 -12.77 -15.06 -84.62
CA ASN A 381 -11.77 -14.01 -84.81
C ASN A 381 -11.82 -12.83 -83.84
N ARG A 382 -10.70 -12.26 -83.37
CA ARG A 382 -9.25 -12.53 -83.45
C ARG A 382 -8.61 -11.50 -82.49
N GLU A 383 -7.45 -11.85 -81.93
CA GLU A 383 -6.26 -10.99 -81.68
C GLU A 383 -6.53 -9.60 -81.03
N GLU A 384 -6.21 -9.39 -79.74
CA GLU A 384 -4.90 -8.88 -79.22
C GLU A 384 -4.59 -7.39 -79.57
N PRO A 385 -3.69 -6.68 -78.86
CA PRO A 385 -3.93 -5.97 -77.60
C PRO A 385 -3.72 -4.44 -77.76
N GLY A 386 -4.17 -3.66 -76.78
CA GLY A 386 -3.91 -2.22 -76.65
C GLY A 386 -4.28 -1.71 -75.28
#